data_AF-A0A3D5DWK3-F1
#
_entry.id   AF-A0A3D5DWK3-F1
#
_cell.length_a   1.000
_cell.length_b   1.000
_cell.length_c   1.000
_cell.angle_alpha   90.00
_cell.angle_beta   90.00
_cell.angle_gamma   90.00
#
_symmetry.space_group_name_H-M   'P 1'
#
loop_
_entity.id
_entity.type
_entity.pdbx_description
1 polymer ?
#
loop_
_entity_poly.entity_id
_entity_poly.type
_entity_poly.pdbx_seq_one_letter_code
_entity_poly.pdbx_strand_id
1 'polypeptide(L)'
;MTTAAPGHDEITLTVPHGQHLCNDRQHRNLGRLAEVIVTFAQLGVPGTPREAFWPETWGRSYPMCGTCWEATRETAQKARPNLVIRDRIT
;
A
#
# COMPACT_ATOMS: atom_id res chain seq x y z
N MET A 1 22.43 -2.73 -1.27
CA MET A 1 21.58 -1.89 -2.15
C MET A 1 20.57 -1.21 -1.26
N THR A 2 20.62 0.12 -1.17
CA THR A 2 19.84 0.88 -0.19
C THR A 2 18.46 1.10 -0.77
N THR A 3 17.46 0.33 -0.33
CA THR A 3 16.05 0.61 -0.59
C THR A 3 15.74 1.95 0.07
N ALA A 4 15.73 3.04 -0.70
CA ALA A 4 15.42 4.37 -0.18
C ALA A 4 14.11 4.30 0.62
N ALA A 5 14.05 4.84 1.83
CA ALA A 5 12.82 4.81 2.62
C ALA A 5 11.67 5.41 1.78
N PRO A 6 10.47 4.79 1.78
CA PRO A 6 9.30 5.37 1.14
C PRO A 6 9.06 6.81 1.63
N GLY A 7 8.86 7.75 0.71
CA GLY A 7 8.72 9.18 0.99
C GLY A 7 7.36 9.58 1.56
N HIS A 8 7.12 10.89 1.67
CA HIS A 8 5.83 11.42 2.11
C HIS A 8 4.77 11.22 1.03
N ASP A 9 3.57 10.82 1.43
CA ASP A 9 2.44 10.57 0.53
C ASP A 9 2.82 9.64 -0.64
N GLU A 10 3.58 8.59 -0.31
CA GLU A 10 4.02 7.54 -1.23
C GLU A 10 3.36 6.20 -0.89
N ILE A 11 2.96 5.45 -1.92
CA ILE A 11 2.69 4.03 -1.84
C ILE A 11 3.75 3.30 -2.66
N THR A 12 4.38 2.29 -2.08
CA THR A 12 5.34 1.43 -2.80
C THR A 12 4.81 0.01 -2.92
N LEU A 13 5.05 -0.59 -4.09
CA LEU A 13 4.75 -1.98 -4.37
C LEU A 13 6.03 -2.80 -4.40
N THR A 14 6.04 -3.94 -3.74
CA THR A 14 7.10 -4.95 -3.89
C THR A 14 6.49 -6.32 -4.15
N VAL A 15 7.29 -7.22 -4.73
CA VAL A 15 6.91 -8.64 -4.81
C VAL A 15 6.86 -9.25 -3.40
N PRO A 16 5.86 -10.08 -3.10
CA PRO A 16 5.84 -10.87 -1.88
C PRO A 16 7.00 -11.87 -1.86
N HIS A 17 7.85 -11.80 -0.83
CA HIS A 17 8.84 -12.85 -0.58
C HIS A 17 8.16 -14.05 0.08
N GLY A 18 7.92 -15.12 -0.70
CA GLY A 18 7.21 -16.31 -0.25
C GLY A 18 5.69 -16.22 -0.44
N GLN A 19 4.96 -17.21 0.08
CA GLN A 19 3.51 -17.24 -0.04
C GLN A 19 2.87 -16.40 1.07
N HIS A 20 2.27 -15.28 0.68
CA HIS A 20 1.45 -14.44 1.56
C HIS A 20 -0.01 -14.54 1.14
N LEU A 21 -0.93 -14.64 2.11
CA LEU A 21 -2.35 -14.51 1.82
C LEU A 21 -2.73 -13.03 1.72
N CYS A 22 -3.76 -12.73 0.93
CA CYS A 22 -4.33 -11.40 0.86
C CYS A 22 -4.77 -10.89 2.25
N ASN A 23 -4.59 -9.60 2.51
CA ASN A 23 -4.98 -8.96 3.76
C ASN A 23 -6.50 -8.86 3.93
N ASP A 24 -7.25 -8.78 2.83
CA ASP A 24 -8.71 -8.79 2.88
C ASP A 24 -9.21 -10.08 3.55
N ARG A 25 -10.11 -9.95 4.52
CA ARG A 25 -10.54 -11.07 5.36
C ARG A 25 -11.25 -12.15 4.54
N GLN A 26 -12.12 -11.75 3.61
CA GLN A 26 -12.88 -12.70 2.80
C GLN A 26 -11.95 -13.46 1.85
N HIS A 27 -11.07 -12.75 1.15
CA HIS A 27 -10.09 -13.36 0.26
C HIS A 27 -9.09 -14.24 1.00
N ARG A 28 -8.64 -13.83 2.20
CA ARG A 28 -7.78 -14.64 3.06
C ARG A 28 -8.44 -15.97 3.42
N ASN A 29 -9.71 -15.94 3.83
CA ASN A 29 -10.45 -17.14 4.19
C ASN A 29 -10.65 -18.10 3.01
N LEU A 30 -10.64 -17.59 1.77
CA LEU A 30 -10.69 -18.37 0.54
C LEU A 30 -9.30 -18.84 0.06
N GLY A 31 -8.23 -18.58 0.83
CA GLY A 31 -6.86 -18.98 0.46
C GLY A 31 -6.25 -18.15 -0.67
N ARG A 32 -6.79 -16.97 -0.98
CA ARG A 32 -6.28 -16.15 -2.08
C ARG A 32 -4.91 -15.58 -1.74
N LEU A 33 -3.94 -15.86 -2.61
CA LEU A 33 -2.58 -15.35 -2.49
C LEU A 33 -2.50 -13.86 -2.81
N ALA A 34 -1.57 -13.20 -2.16
CA ALA A 34 -1.15 -11.86 -2.51
C ALA A 34 -0.21 -11.89 -3.71
N GLU A 35 -0.39 -10.90 -4.57
CA GLU A 35 0.44 -10.67 -5.75
C GLU A 35 1.43 -9.52 -5.50
N VAL A 36 1.09 -8.61 -4.57
CA VAL A 36 1.91 -7.45 -4.19
C VAL A 36 1.91 -7.25 -2.67
N ILE A 37 3.01 -6.72 -2.14
CA ILE A 37 3.05 -6.09 -0.82
C ILE A 37 2.93 -4.59 -1.03
N VAL A 38 1.85 -4.01 -0.50
CA VAL A 38 1.53 -2.59 -0.60
C VAL A 38 2.00 -1.91 0.67
N THR A 39 2.97 -1.01 0.57
CA THR A 39 3.43 -0.21 1.72
C THR A 39 2.93 1.22 1.60
N PHE A 40 2.13 1.65 2.57
CA PHE A 40 1.77 3.05 2.73
C PHE A 40 2.87 3.71 3.55
N ALA A 41 3.57 4.66 2.94
CA ALA A 41 4.71 5.32 3.53
C ALA A 41 4.29 6.29 4.64
N GLN A 42 5.01 7.40 4.78
CA GLN A 42 4.63 8.42 5.74
C GLN A 42 3.51 9.30 5.18
N LEU A 43 2.42 9.41 5.94
CA LEU A 43 1.36 10.36 5.65
C LEU A 43 1.84 11.80 5.82
N GLY A 44 1.91 12.58 4.73
CA GLY A 44 2.28 13.99 4.73
C GLY A 44 3.51 14.37 5.59
N VAL A 45 3.77 15.66 5.76
CA VAL A 45 4.85 16.16 6.63
C VAL A 45 4.35 16.25 8.09
N PRO A 46 5.12 15.85 9.12
CA PRO A 46 4.73 16.05 10.51
C PRO A 46 4.39 17.52 10.82
N GLY A 47 3.30 17.77 11.54
CA GLY A 47 2.90 19.12 11.98
C GLY A 47 1.94 19.88 11.07
N THR A 48 1.58 19.37 9.89
CA THR A 48 0.48 19.92 9.08
C THR A 48 -0.84 19.24 9.43
N PRO A 49 -2.01 19.92 9.38
CA PRO A 49 -3.31 19.26 9.45
C PRO A 49 -3.44 18.20 8.35
N ARG A 50 -3.95 17.01 8.68
CA ARG A 50 -3.97 15.85 7.77
C ARG A 50 -5.38 15.33 7.60
N GLU A 51 -5.94 15.57 6.43
CA GLU A 51 -7.05 14.74 5.95
C GLU A 51 -6.42 13.48 5.32
N ALA A 52 -6.63 12.35 5.98
CA ALA A 52 -6.16 11.06 5.49
C ALA A 52 -7.32 10.10 5.34
N PHE A 53 -7.42 9.53 4.15
CA PHE A 53 -8.14 8.28 3.99
C PHE A 53 -7.33 7.18 4.71
N TRP A 54 -8.05 6.35 5.47
CA TRP A 54 -7.49 5.25 6.27
C TRP A 54 -6.27 5.65 7.14
N PRO A 55 -6.41 6.57 8.11
CA PRO A 55 -5.30 7.09 8.92
C PRO A 55 -4.40 6.00 9.54
N GLU A 56 -5.01 4.89 9.94
CA GLU A 56 -4.37 3.74 10.58
C GLU A 56 -3.44 2.92 9.68
N THR A 57 -3.56 3.09 8.35
CA THR A 57 -2.81 2.31 7.35
C THR A 57 -1.43 2.87 7.04
N TRP A 58 -1.23 4.17 7.27
CA TRP A 58 0.04 4.84 6.97
C TRP A 58 1.16 4.37 7.89
N GLY A 59 2.34 4.16 7.32
CA GLY A 59 3.50 3.57 7.98
C GLY A 59 3.46 2.03 8.07
N ARG A 60 2.58 1.36 7.32
CA ARG A 60 2.39 -0.09 7.36
C ARG A 60 2.39 -0.71 5.97
N SER A 61 2.65 -2.03 5.94
CA SER A 61 2.64 -2.85 4.73
C SER A 61 1.53 -3.90 4.79
N TYR A 62 0.88 -4.15 3.66
CA TYR A 62 -0.25 -5.07 3.54
C TYR A 62 -0.09 -5.96 2.30
N PRO A 63 -0.15 -7.29 2.44
CA PRO A 63 -0.21 -8.19 1.29
C PRO A 63 -1.57 -8.05 0.59
N MET A 64 -1.59 -7.85 -0.72
CA MET A 64 -2.84 -7.72 -1.50
C MET A 64 -2.79 -8.58 -2.76
N CYS A 65 -3.92 -9.21 -3.10
CA CYS A 65 -4.12 -9.75 -4.44
C CYS A 65 -4.36 -8.60 -5.43
N GLY A 66 -4.28 -8.87 -6.73
CA GLY A 66 -4.42 -7.84 -7.77
C GLY A 66 -5.73 -7.06 -7.68
N THR A 67 -6.84 -7.73 -7.38
CA THR A 67 -8.15 -7.08 -7.22
C THR A 67 -8.21 -6.12 -6.03
N CYS A 68 -7.68 -6.54 -4.87
CA CYS A 68 -7.65 -5.67 -3.69
C CYS A 68 -6.72 -4.47 -3.90
N TRP A 69 -5.60 -4.68 -4.57
CA TRP A 69 -4.68 -3.60 -4.89
C TRP A 69 -5.33 -2.59 -5.84
N GLU A 70 -6.00 -3.01 -6.91
CA GLU A 70 -6.62 -2.08 -7.87
C GLU A 70 -7.68 -1.19 -7.19
N ALA A 71 -8.55 -1.78 -6.36
CA ALA A 71 -9.56 -1.03 -5.61
C ALA A 71 -8.93 -0.05 -4.60
N THR A 72 -7.84 -0.47 -3.95
CA THR A 72 -7.07 0.37 -3.03
C THR A 72 -6.45 1.55 -3.78
N ARG A 73 -5.81 1.30 -4.92
CA ARG A 73 -5.20 2.30 -5.78
C ARG A 73 -6.22 3.33 -6.23
N GLU A 74 -7.37 2.89 -6.73
CA GLU A 74 -8.42 3.78 -7.22
C GLU A 74 -8.94 4.71 -6.11
N THR A 75 -9.22 4.15 -4.93
CA THR A 75 -9.68 4.94 -3.78
C THR A 75 -8.62 5.93 -3.31
N ALA A 76 -7.36 5.48 -3.24
CA ALA A 76 -6.24 6.31 -2.81
C ALA A 76 -5.98 7.49 -3.77
N GLN A 77 -6.03 7.25 -5.08
CA GLN A 77 -5.87 8.29 -6.10
C GLN A 77 -7.04 9.27 -6.13
N LYS A 78 -8.28 8.81 -5.92
CA LYS A 78 -9.46 9.69 -5.77
C LYS A 78 -9.32 10.62 -4.57
N ALA A 79 -8.88 10.09 -3.43
CA ALA A 79 -8.70 10.86 -2.20
C ALA A 79 -7.47 11.78 -2.25
N ARG A 80 -6.41 11.37 -2.97
CA ARG A 80 -5.20 12.18 -3.19
C ARG A 80 -4.75 12.08 -4.66
N PRO A 81 -5.16 13.03 -5.52
CA PRO A 81 -4.78 13.02 -6.94
C PRO A 81 -3.27 13.07 -7.19
N ASN A 82 -2.49 13.66 -6.27
CA ASN A 82 -1.04 13.81 -6.37
C ASN A 82 -0.26 12.71 -5.63
N LEU A 83 -0.93 11.65 -5.17
CA LEU A 83 -0.28 10.54 -4.46
C LEU A 83 0.73 9.83 -5.37
N VAL A 84 1.95 9.66 -4.87
CA VAL A 84 3.01 8.97 -5.61
C VAL A 84 2.86 7.47 -5.40
N ILE A 85 2.74 6.70 -6.49
CA ILE A 85 2.73 5.24 -6.44
C ILE A 85 3.93 4.73 -7.23
N ARG A 86 4.81 3.97 -6.58
CA ARG A 86 6.03 3.42 -7.19
C ARG A 86 6.05 1.91 -7.13
N ASP A 87 6.35 1.32 -8.26
CA ASP A 87 6.74 -0.08 -8.31
C ASP A 87 8.23 -0.21 -7.98
N ARG A 88 8.57 -1.14 -7.08
CA ARG A 88 9.93 -1.48 -6.68
C ARG A 88 10.23 -2.96 -6.88
N ILE A 89 9.62 -3.59 -7.88
CA ILE A 89 10.09 -4.88 -8.40
C ILE A 89 11.56 -4.70 -8.85
N THR A 90 12.49 -5.14 -8.01
CA THR A 90 13.88 -5.40 -8.35
C THR A 90 14.15 -6.88 -8.27
#